data_AF-A0A920I1J9-F1
#
_entry.id   AF-A0A920I1J9-F1
#
_cell.length_a   1.000
_cell.length_b   1.000
_cell.length_c   1.000
_cell.angle_alpha   90.00
_cell.angle_beta   90.00
_cell.angle_gamma   90.00
#
_symmetry.space_group_name_H-M   'P 1'
#
loop_
_entity.id
_entity.type
_entity.pdbx_description
1 polymer ?
#
loop_
_entity_poly.entity_id
_entity_poly.type
_entity_poly.pdbx_seq_one_letter_code
_entity_poly.pdbx_strand_id
1 'polypeptide(L)' 'MSGGYNFQNSEFNRATQAKRQPGSAFKPFVYLAGLERNYKPTDLILDAALAYDQCSGCKKWKPANYTQRNSMVQVQ' A
#
# COMPACT_ATOMS: atom_id res chain seq x y z
N MET A 1 -2.13 -0.65 25.41
CA MET A 1 -1.24 -0.04 24.40
C MET A 1 0.20 -0.33 24.82
N SER A 2 1.07 -0.78 23.90
CA SER A 2 2.50 -1.04 24.18
C SER A 2 3.39 -0.29 23.20
N GLY A 3 4.39 0.44 23.71
CA GLY A 3 5.29 1.29 22.92
C GLY A 3 6.61 0.63 22.52
N GLY A 4 6.89 -0.57 23.01
CA GLY A 4 8.15 -1.28 22.77
C GLY A 4 8.25 -2.56 23.60
N TYR A 5 9.32 -3.32 23.38
CA TYR A 5 9.55 -4.59 24.05
C TYR A 5 9.88 -4.43 25.55
N ASN A 6 10.76 -3.47 25.90
CA ASN A 6 11.13 -3.17 27.28
C ASN A 6 11.23 -1.65 27.47
N PHE A 7 10.41 -1.11 28.38
CA PHE A 7 10.37 0.32 28.69
C PHE A 7 11.66 0.81 29.36
N GLN A 8 12.26 0.01 30.26
CA GLN A 8 13.51 0.37 30.94
C GLN A 8 14.67 0.55 29.97
N ASN A 9 14.65 -0.17 28.85
CA ASN A 9 15.67 -0.04 27.81
C ASN A 9 15.33 1.09 26.82
N SER A 10 14.05 1.43 26.65
CA SER A 10 13.60 2.45 25.71
C SER A 10 12.20 2.92 26.05
N GLU A 11 12.11 4.15 26.56
CA GLU A 11 10.84 4.80 26.90
C GLU A 11 10.09 5.33 25.67
N PHE A 12 10.74 5.34 24.49
CA PHE A 12 10.15 5.80 23.24
C PHE A 12 8.94 4.95 22.84
N ASN A 13 7.77 5.57 22.78
CA ASN A 13 6.50 4.91 22.50
C ASN A 13 6.26 4.79 20.99
N ARG A 14 6.64 3.64 20.43
CA ARG A 14 6.51 3.37 18.99
C ARG A 14 5.06 3.33 18.51
N ALA A 15 4.09 3.08 19.38
CA ALA A 15 2.68 3.05 18.98
C ALA A 15 2.15 4.45 18.59
N THR A 16 2.67 5.51 19.20
CA THR A 16 2.19 6.88 19.00
C THR A 16 3.22 7.82 18.37
N GLN A 17 4.51 7.54 18.55
CA GLN A 17 5.58 8.45 18.14
C GLN A 17 6.33 7.97 16.90
N ALA A 18 6.33 6.67 16.59
CA ALA A 18 7.09 6.15 15.45
C ALA A 18 6.34 6.38 14.14
N LYS A 19 6.85 7.30 13.32
CA LYS A 19 6.40 7.47 11.93
C LYS A 19 7.07 6.41 11.05
N ARG A 20 6.28 5.56 10.40
CA ARG A 20 6.75 4.49 9.51
C ARG A 20 5.86 4.42 8.27
N GLN A 21 6.43 3.90 7.18
CA GLN A 21 5.63 3.58 6.00
C GLN A 21 4.76 2.35 6.31
N PRO A 22 3.42 2.41 6.12
CA PRO A 22 2.52 1.30 6.39
C PRO A 22 2.63 0.17 5.35
N GLY A 23 3.13 0.47 4.14
CA GLY A 23 3.18 -0.47 3.03
C GLY A 23 1.78 -0.95 2.63
N SER A 24 1.64 -2.26 2.35
CA SER A 24 0.38 -2.86 1.92
C SER A 24 -0.78 -2.71 2.91
N ALA A 25 -0.51 -2.41 4.18
CA ALA A 25 -1.56 -2.13 5.16
C ALA A 25 -2.39 -0.87 4.81
N PHE A 26 -1.91 -0.03 3.88
CA PHE A 26 -2.65 1.14 3.39
C PHE A 26 -3.67 0.81 2.28
N LYS A 27 -3.60 -0.36 1.65
CA LYS A 27 -4.48 -0.72 0.52
C LYS A 27 -5.98 -0.58 0.81
N PRO A 28 -6.51 -0.93 2.00
CA PRO A 28 -7.94 -0.79 2.28
C PRO A 28 -8.47 0.63 2.07
N PHE A 29 -7.68 1.68 2.35
CA PHE A 29 -8.09 3.06 2.11
C PHE A 29 -8.24 3.37 0.61
N VAL A 30 -7.36 2.81 -0.23
CA VAL A 30 -7.44 2.96 -1.69
C VAL A 30 -8.67 2.23 -2.24
N TYR A 31 -8.97 1.03 -1.73
CA TYR A 31 -10.17 0.28 -2.14
C TYR A 31 -11.46 0.96 -1.68
N LEU A 32 -11.50 1.48 -0.45
CA LEU A 32 -12.62 2.28 0.05
C LEU A 32 -12.89 3.50 -0.83
N ALA A 33 -11.84 4.24 -1.24
CA ALA A 33 -11.99 5.36 -2.17
C ALA A 33 -12.53 4.92 -3.55
N GLY A 34 -12.30 3.66 -3.96
CA GLY A 34 -12.94 3.06 -5.12
C GLY A 34 -14.43 2.78 -4.89
N LEU A 35 -14.78 2.17 -3.74
CA LEU A 35 -16.18 1.89 -3.38
C LEU A 35 -17.02 3.18 -3.28
N GLU A 36 -16.47 4.26 -2.74
CA GLU A 36 -17.11 5.59 -2.71
C GLU A 36 -17.37 6.14 -4.13
N ARG A 37 -16.62 5.67 -5.12
CA ARG A 37 -16.78 6.00 -6.55
C ARG A 37 -17.60 4.97 -7.32
N ASN A 38 -18.42 4.18 -6.63
CA ASN A 38 -19.30 3.15 -7.19
C ASN A 38 -18.60 1.94 -7.83
N TYR A 39 -17.30 1.71 -7.56
CA TYR A 39 -16.71 0.41 -7.85
C TYR A 39 -17.35 -0.66 -6.95
N LYS A 40 -17.54 -1.85 -7.50
CA LYS A 40 -18.04 -3.02 -6.77
C LYS A 40 -16.87 -3.95 -6.44
N PRO A 41 -16.94 -4.71 -5.34
CA PRO A 41 -15.95 -5.76 -5.06
C PRO A 41 -15.81 -6.80 -6.18
N THR A 42 -16.87 -6.97 -6.97
CA THR A 42 -16.91 -7.89 -8.12
C THR A 42 -16.30 -7.31 -9.39
N ASP A 43 -15.95 -6.02 -9.41
CA ASP A 43 -15.34 -5.40 -10.59
C ASP A 43 -13.95 -5.99 -10.83
N LEU A 44 -13.66 -6.28 -12.09
CA LEU A 44 -12.36 -6.81 -12.51
C LEU A 44 -11.41 -5.65 -12.80
N ILE A 45 -10.25 -5.66 -12.14
CA ILE A 45 -9.16 -4.71 -12.42
C ILE A 45 -8.06 -5.45 -13.18
N LEU A 46 -7.60 -4.80 -14.26
CA LEU A 46 -6.49 -5.32 -15.06
C LEU A 46 -5.19 -5.25 -14.25
N ASP A 47 -4.63 -6.43 -13.96
CA ASP A 47 -3.29 -6.58 -13.41
C ASP A 47 -2.32 -6.88 -14.56
N ALA A 48 -1.63 -5.85 -15.01
CA ALA A 48 -0.68 -5.92 -16.11
C ALA A 48 0.58 -5.10 -15.77
N ALA A 49 1.64 -5.29 -16.54
CA ALA A 49 2.86 -4.51 -16.37
C ALA A 49 2.58 -3.03 -16.70
N LEU A 50 2.80 -2.15 -15.73
CA LEU A 50 2.55 -0.72 -15.85
C LEU A 50 3.87 0.05 -15.82
N ALA A 51 3.91 1.17 -16.54
CA ALA A 51 5.06 2.08 -16.57
C ALA A 51 4.57 3.53 -16.57
N TYR A 52 4.80 4.24 -15.48
CA TYR A 52 4.33 5.62 -15.28
C TYR A 52 5.48 6.63 -15.34
N ASP A 53 5.22 7.79 -15.93
CA ASP A 53 6.14 8.91 -15.89
C ASP A 53 6.03 9.62 -14.54
N GLN A 54 7.17 9.90 -13.89
CA GLN A 54 7.22 10.49 -12.55
C GLN A 54 7.51 11.99 -12.58
N CYS A 55 8.49 12.37 -13.40
CA CYS A 55 8.96 13.74 -13.59
C CYS A 55 9.78 13.82 -14.90
N SER A 56 9.97 15.03 -15.41
CA SER A 56 10.80 15.26 -16.60
C SER A 56 12.22 14.76 -16.36
N GLY A 57 12.72 13.89 -17.25
CA GLY A 57 14.05 13.27 -17.13
C GLY A 57 14.16 12.12 -16.13
N CYS A 58 13.09 11.79 -15.40
CA CYS A 58 13.10 10.71 -14.42
C CYS A 58 12.85 9.34 -15.07
N LYS A 59 13.46 8.28 -14.51
CA LYS A 59 13.17 6.91 -14.94
C LYS A 59 11.68 6.60 -14.68
N LYS A 60 11.04 5.93 -15.64
CA LYS A 60 9.65 5.48 -15.46
C LYS A 60 9.52 4.57 -14.25
N TRP A 61 8.48 4.79 -13.45
CA TRP A 61 8.13 3.91 -12.35
C TRP A 61 7.40 2.68 -12.88
N LYS A 62 7.95 1.50 -12.61
CA LYS A 62 7.41 0.21 -13.02
C LYS A 62 7.11 -0.62 -11.76
N PRO A 63 5.94 -0.45 -11.13
CA PRO A 63 5.57 -1.27 -9.99
C PRO A 63 5.45 -2.74 -10.40
N ALA A 64 5.77 -3.63 -9.46
CA ALA A 64 5.63 -5.06 -9.64
C ALA A 64 5.01 -5.68 -8.39
N ASN A 65 4.21 -6.73 -8.60
CA ASN A 65 3.73 -7.57 -7.51
C ASN A 65 4.91 -8.25 -6.81
N TYR A 66 4.77 -8.55 -5.52
CA TYR A 66 5.82 -9.21 -4.74
C TYR A 66 6.27 -10.54 -5.38
N THR A 67 5.34 -11.27 -5.98
CA THR A 67 5.57 -12.55 -6.69
C THR A 67 6.03 -12.38 -8.14
N GLN A 68 6.11 -11.14 -8.65
CA GLN A 68 6.45 -10.80 -10.05
C GLN A 68 5.56 -11.47 -11.11
N ARG A 69 4.35 -11.90 -10.72
CA ARG A 69 3.34 -12.44 -11.62
C ARG A 69 2.17 -11.47 -11.74
N ASN A 70 1.60 -11.42 -12.94
CA ASN A 70 0.45 -10.58 -13.28
C ASN A 70 -0.75 -11.48 -13.63
N SER A 71 -1.90 -11.21 -13.03
CA SER A 71 -3.17 -11.93 -13.27
C SER A 71 -4.34 -11.07 -12.81
N MET A 72 -5.44 -10.97 -13.56
CA MET A 72 -6.61 -10.16 -13.19
C MET A 72 -6.96 -10.31 -11.70
N VAL A 73 -7.06 -9.18 -10.99
CA VAL A 73 -7.34 -9.13 -9.54
C VAL A 73 -8.72 -8.52 -9.30
N GLN A 74 -9.52 -9.16 -8.45
CA GLN A 74 -10.79 -8.62 -7.96
C GLN A 74 -10.55 -7.62 -6.84
N VAL A 75 -11.42 -6.61 -6.73
CA VAL A 75 -11.41 -5.67 -5.60
C VAL A 75 -11.92 -6.41 -4.37
N GLN A 76 -11.03 -7.00 -3.56
CA GLN A 76 -11.39 -7.68 -2.31
C GLN A 76 -11.49 -6.69 -1.15
#